data_AF-A0A0V8D3B7-F1
#
_entry.id   AF-A0A0V8D3B7-F1
#
_cell.length_a   1.000
_cell.length_b   1.000
_cell.length_c   1.000
_cell.angle_alpha   90.00
_cell.angle_beta   90.00
_cell.angle_gamma   90.00
#
_symmetry.space_group_name_H-M   'P 1'
#
loop_
_entity.id
_entity.type
_entity.pdbx_description
1 polymer ?
#
loop_
_entity_poly.entity_id
_entity_poly.type
_entity_poly.pdbx_seq_one_letter_code
_entity_poly.pdbx_strand_id
1 'polypeptide(L)'
;MKQKSQKYGSCFKELRQLAGFKYKDLESIMSKNGIVRLENGTSNISFERLAELLKFMGYTLSDFMYLSGESRVDEVYGEKFHIIRYQQGYRDDFFIPVGVNPVRLSLFESGKILLPYDVIDAMLGLMHIPEQDFSYIINGSKDDYFVHYINWLDRIQLREEFAEAEMIQNEAHKYANNQEIKVKILEENFETLNYNNEWLELHSQERLTRQYTDYRVLELTAKACHQILNDEEVTEIGDFLFGIELWLEYSLGILALNAWQLPYSLVYAIISDINLHEKEYNGKLIYRRRIVQTAGRCAMTLISRGETQKASDLLSMVHHYAGALDTHVQGLYRFAWAYLDYRNGKIEGQKEMLRVIALFDFLEVPISRDFAQKYYNRHVLNLEES
;
A
#
# COMPACT_ATOMS: atom_id res chain seq x y z
N MET A 1 -9.54 34.05 -21.91
CA MET A 1 -10.88 34.29 -21.32
C MET A 1 -12.04 33.89 -22.24
N LYS A 2 -12.18 34.43 -23.47
CA LYS A 2 -13.28 34.07 -24.40
C LYS A 2 -13.38 32.56 -24.72
N GLN A 3 -12.26 31.92 -25.03
CA GLN A 3 -12.21 30.49 -25.35
C GLN A 3 -12.61 29.59 -24.16
N LYS A 4 -12.26 30.00 -22.93
CA LYS A 4 -12.63 29.30 -21.68
C LYS A 4 -14.14 29.44 -21.39
N SER A 5 -14.70 30.64 -21.55
CA SER A 5 -16.14 30.88 -21.40
C SER A 5 -16.97 30.09 -22.43
N GLN A 6 -16.48 29.98 -23.67
CA GLN A 6 -17.13 29.19 -24.70
C GLN A 6 -17.10 27.68 -24.39
N LYS A 7 -15.99 27.17 -23.86
CA LYS A 7 -15.85 25.76 -23.42
C LYS A 7 -16.79 25.43 -22.25
N TYR A 8 -16.91 26.34 -21.29
CA TYR A 8 -17.83 26.19 -20.15
C TYR A 8 -19.29 26.23 -20.58
N GLY A 9 -19.64 27.13 -21.51
CA GLY A 9 -20.97 27.19 -22.10
C GLY A 9 -21.35 25.91 -22.84
N SER A 10 -20.45 25.37 -23.68
CA SER A 10 -20.69 24.10 -24.37
C SER A 10 -20.82 22.92 -23.41
N CYS A 11 -19.97 22.86 -22.37
CA CYS A 11 -20.05 21.82 -21.33
C CYS A 11 -21.39 21.86 -20.58
N PHE A 12 -21.84 23.05 -20.16
CA PHE A 12 -23.13 23.21 -19.49
C PHE A 12 -24.30 22.76 -20.38
N LYS A 13 -24.25 23.14 -21.67
CA LYS A 13 -25.25 22.73 -22.66
C LYS A 13 -25.33 21.22 -22.79
N GLU A 14 -24.18 20.54 -22.89
CA GLU A 14 -24.10 19.09 -22.98
C GLU A 14 -24.72 18.43 -21.74
N LEU A 15 -24.33 18.83 -20.54
CA LEU A 15 -24.88 18.30 -19.28
C LEU A 15 -26.40 18.46 -19.19
N ARG A 16 -26.91 19.63 -19.56
CA ARG A 16 -28.35 19.91 -19.56
C ARG A 16 -29.09 19.00 -20.53
N GLN A 17 -28.53 18.79 -21.73
CA GLN A 17 -29.11 17.92 -22.75
C GLN A 17 -29.08 16.44 -22.31
N LEU A 18 -27.96 15.98 -21.74
CA LEU A 18 -27.82 14.62 -21.20
C LEU A 18 -28.81 14.33 -20.07
N ALA A 19 -29.03 15.32 -19.18
CA ALA A 19 -30.03 15.22 -18.12
C ALA A 19 -31.48 15.42 -18.63
N GLY A 20 -31.70 15.75 -19.90
CA GLY A 20 -33.04 15.93 -20.48
C GLY A 20 -33.76 17.22 -20.08
N PHE A 21 -33.08 18.19 -19.46
CA PHE A 21 -33.70 19.44 -19.00
C PHE A 21 -33.91 20.45 -20.14
N LYS A 22 -35.10 21.04 -20.20
CA LYS A 22 -35.40 22.17 -21.10
C LYS A 22 -35.13 23.48 -20.37
N TYR A 23 -35.01 24.58 -21.12
CA TYR A 23 -34.78 25.91 -20.52
C TYR A 23 -35.83 26.27 -19.45
N LYS A 24 -37.10 25.94 -19.70
CA LYS A 24 -38.22 26.21 -18.77
C LYS A 24 -38.05 25.53 -17.42
N ASP A 25 -37.34 24.41 -17.37
CA ASP A 25 -37.19 23.62 -16.14
C ASP A 25 -36.16 24.27 -15.20
N LEU A 26 -35.32 25.17 -15.72
CA LEU A 26 -34.28 25.91 -14.99
C LEU A 26 -34.66 27.37 -14.70
N GLU A 27 -35.83 27.83 -15.15
CA GLU A 27 -36.26 29.23 -15.04
C GLU A 27 -36.42 29.72 -13.59
N SER A 28 -36.61 28.80 -12.64
CA SER A 28 -36.64 29.09 -11.20
C SER A 28 -35.28 29.59 -10.66
N ILE A 29 -34.18 29.27 -11.34
CA ILE A 29 -32.81 29.62 -10.94
C ILE A 29 -32.23 30.70 -11.86
N MET A 30 -32.47 30.58 -13.17
CA MET A 30 -31.94 31.52 -14.16
C MET A 30 -32.89 31.71 -15.35
N SER A 31 -33.07 32.95 -15.79
CA SER A 31 -33.91 33.24 -16.97
C SER A 31 -33.43 32.49 -18.22
N LYS A 32 -34.37 32.13 -19.11
CA LYS A 32 -34.07 31.51 -20.41
C LYS A 32 -32.98 32.25 -21.19
N ASN A 33 -33.05 33.59 -21.24
CA ASN A 33 -32.04 34.41 -21.91
C ASN A 33 -30.67 34.32 -21.22
N GLY A 34 -30.63 34.22 -19.89
CA GLY A 34 -29.41 33.97 -19.13
C GLY A 34 -28.78 32.62 -19.47
N ILE A 35 -29.58 31.55 -19.53
CA ILE A 35 -29.10 30.20 -19.86
C ILE A 35 -28.56 30.15 -21.29
N VAL A 36 -29.27 30.73 -22.26
CA VAL A 36 -28.79 30.79 -23.65
C VAL A 36 -27.47 31.56 -23.76
N ARG A 37 -27.32 32.66 -23.01
CA ARG A 37 -26.08 33.44 -23.00
C ARG A 37 -24.93 32.67 -22.36
N LEU A 38 -25.20 31.91 -21.29
CA LEU A 38 -24.23 31.02 -20.64
C LEU A 38 -23.76 29.95 -21.62
N GLU A 39 -24.68 29.23 -22.27
CA GLU A 39 -24.36 28.16 -23.22
C GLU A 39 -23.53 28.65 -24.41
N ASN A 40 -23.77 29.89 -24.84
CA ASN A 40 -23.01 30.51 -25.92
C ASN A 40 -21.67 31.13 -25.48
N GLY A 41 -21.33 31.09 -24.17
CA GLY A 41 -20.11 31.71 -23.64
C GLY A 41 -20.10 33.25 -23.71
N THR A 42 -21.29 33.87 -23.69
CA THR A 42 -21.48 35.34 -23.85
C THR A 42 -21.87 36.04 -22.55
N SER A 43 -21.93 35.32 -21.44
CA SER A 43 -22.15 35.84 -20.10
C SER A 43 -21.32 35.07 -19.08
N ASN A 44 -20.78 35.78 -18.09
CA ASN A 44 -20.20 35.18 -16.90
C ASN A 44 -21.32 34.81 -15.92
N ILE A 45 -21.26 33.61 -15.37
CA ILE A 45 -22.10 33.13 -14.26
C ILE A 45 -21.27 33.11 -12.98
N SER A 46 -21.88 33.39 -11.83
CA SER A 46 -21.19 33.20 -10.54
C SER A 46 -21.08 31.71 -10.21
N PHE A 47 -20.06 31.33 -9.44
CA PHE A 47 -19.87 29.93 -9.06
C PHE A 47 -21.05 29.38 -8.26
N GLU A 48 -21.68 30.20 -7.40
CA GLU A 48 -22.84 29.79 -6.60
C GLU A 48 -24.02 29.43 -7.50
N ARG A 49 -24.34 30.29 -8.48
CA ARG A 49 -25.45 30.05 -9.42
C ARG A 49 -25.18 28.86 -10.33
N LEU A 50 -23.93 28.68 -10.76
CA LEU A 50 -23.55 27.50 -11.55
C LEU A 50 -23.73 26.22 -10.72
N ALA A 51 -23.26 26.22 -9.47
CA ALA A 51 -23.42 25.09 -8.56
C ALA A 51 -24.90 24.77 -8.29
N GLU A 52 -25.77 25.77 -8.13
CA GLU A 52 -27.21 25.58 -7.99
C GLU A 52 -27.85 24.93 -9.23
N LEU A 53 -27.52 25.43 -10.44
CA LEU A 53 -28.01 24.84 -11.69
C LEU A 53 -27.55 23.40 -11.87
N LEU A 54 -26.27 23.12 -11.59
CA LEU A 54 -25.71 21.76 -11.68
C LEU A 54 -26.37 20.83 -10.68
N LYS A 55 -26.52 21.27 -9.43
CA LYS A 55 -27.18 20.50 -8.36
C LYS A 55 -28.62 20.17 -8.74
N PHE A 56 -29.35 21.12 -9.32
CA PHE A 56 -30.72 20.91 -9.79
C PHE A 56 -30.81 19.85 -10.90
N MET A 57 -29.79 19.76 -11.75
CA MET A 57 -29.69 18.72 -12.79
C MET A 57 -29.08 17.41 -12.29
N GLY A 58 -28.71 17.31 -11.01
CA GLY A 58 -28.12 16.12 -10.41
C GLY A 58 -26.62 15.97 -10.63
N TYR A 59 -25.89 17.07 -10.84
CA TYR A 59 -24.44 17.11 -10.99
C TYR A 59 -23.77 17.96 -9.91
N THR A 60 -22.47 17.77 -9.75
CA THR A 60 -21.62 18.60 -8.89
C THR A 60 -20.77 19.56 -9.70
N LEU A 61 -20.19 20.57 -9.03
CA LEU A 61 -19.20 21.43 -9.65
C LEU A 61 -17.97 20.63 -10.11
N SER A 62 -17.57 19.61 -9.35
CA SER A 62 -16.46 18.72 -9.72
C SER A 62 -16.71 18.00 -11.04
N ASP A 63 -17.92 17.44 -11.23
CA ASP A 63 -18.32 16.79 -12.49
C ASP A 63 -18.15 17.74 -13.69
N PHE A 64 -18.56 19.01 -13.50
CA PHE A 64 -18.41 20.06 -14.51
C PHE A 64 -16.93 20.40 -14.79
N MET A 65 -16.07 20.40 -13.77
CA MET A 65 -14.64 20.67 -13.93
C MET A 65 -13.92 19.55 -14.70
N TYR A 66 -14.28 18.28 -14.49
CA TYR A 66 -13.79 17.16 -15.28
C TYR A 66 -14.21 17.28 -16.76
N LEU A 67 -15.50 17.46 -17.03
CA LEU A 67 -16.03 17.56 -18.40
C LEU A 67 -15.54 18.79 -19.16
N SER A 68 -15.33 19.90 -18.44
CA SER A 68 -14.72 21.09 -19.03
C SER A 68 -13.20 20.95 -19.25
N GLY A 69 -12.61 19.78 -18.93
CA GLY A 69 -11.19 19.48 -19.11
C GLY A 69 -10.26 20.34 -18.26
N GLU A 70 -10.75 20.87 -17.14
CA GLU A 70 -9.94 21.58 -16.14
C GLU A 70 -9.33 20.62 -15.13
N SER A 71 -9.87 19.40 -15.04
CA SER A 71 -9.37 18.33 -14.18
C SER A 71 -9.20 17.05 -14.98
N ARG A 72 -8.16 16.28 -14.67
CA ARG A 72 -7.92 14.96 -15.28
C ARG A 72 -8.77 13.90 -14.59
N VAL A 73 -9.28 12.96 -15.36
CA VAL A 73 -9.99 11.78 -14.85
C VAL A 73 -9.07 10.58 -15.00
N ASP A 74 -9.07 9.72 -13.99
CA ASP A 74 -8.54 8.37 -14.11
C ASP A 74 -9.68 7.45 -14.54
N GLU A 75 -9.71 7.13 -15.84
CA GLU A 75 -10.81 6.39 -16.47
C GLU A 75 -10.94 4.96 -15.91
N VAL A 76 -9.86 4.41 -15.33
CA VAL A 76 -9.81 3.04 -14.81
C VAL A 76 -10.83 2.82 -13.69
N TYR A 77 -11.06 3.82 -12.84
CA TYR A 77 -12.05 3.73 -11.76
C TYR A 77 -13.45 3.43 -12.30
N GLY A 78 -13.89 4.24 -13.27
CA GLY A 78 -15.19 4.10 -13.91
C GLY A 78 -15.32 2.80 -14.70
N GLU A 79 -14.31 2.47 -15.50
CA GLU A 79 -14.28 1.28 -16.33
C GLU A 79 -14.40 -0.01 -15.49
N LYS A 80 -13.58 -0.14 -14.43
CA LYS A 80 -13.60 -1.32 -13.56
C LYS A 80 -14.88 -1.39 -12.74
N PHE A 81 -15.38 -0.26 -12.25
CA PHE A 81 -16.67 -0.21 -11.56
C PHE A 81 -17.81 -0.70 -12.46
N HIS A 82 -17.88 -0.23 -13.71
CA HIS A 82 -18.88 -0.64 -14.69
C HIS A 82 -18.88 -2.16 -14.89
N ILE A 83 -17.70 -2.76 -15.10
CA ILE A 83 -17.56 -4.20 -15.31
C ILE A 83 -18.14 -4.97 -14.11
N ILE A 84 -17.75 -4.60 -12.88
CA ILE A 84 -18.20 -5.31 -11.68
C ILE A 84 -19.71 -5.14 -11.49
N ARG A 85 -20.22 -3.91 -11.63
CA ARG A 85 -21.65 -3.60 -11.51
C ARG A 85 -22.50 -4.38 -12.49
N TYR A 86 -22.10 -4.37 -13.76
CA TYR A 86 -22.81 -5.06 -14.83
C TYR A 86 -22.79 -6.58 -14.62
N GLN A 87 -21.65 -7.16 -14.22
CA GLN A 87 -21.52 -8.58 -13.91
C GLN A 87 -22.41 -9.02 -12.73
N GLN A 88 -22.55 -8.17 -11.72
CA GLN A 88 -23.40 -8.44 -10.55
C GLN A 88 -24.88 -8.09 -10.79
N GLY A 89 -25.22 -7.54 -11.96
CA GLY A 89 -26.60 -7.28 -12.36
C GLY A 89 -27.26 -6.06 -11.71
N TYR A 90 -26.48 -5.16 -11.10
CA TYR A 90 -27.02 -3.92 -10.53
C TYR A 90 -27.43 -2.96 -11.64
N ARG A 91 -28.63 -2.39 -11.52
CA ARG A 91 -29.18 -1.44 -12.48
C ARG A 91 -28.61 -0.04 -12.31
N ASP A 92 -28.74 0.78 -13.36
CA ASP A 92 -28.21 2.15 -13.39
C ASP A 92 -28.89 3.10 -12.39
N ASP A 93 -30.11 2.76 -11.95
CA ASP A 93 -30.90 3.51 -10.95
C ASP A 93 -30.65 3.06 -9.50
N PHE A 94 -29.84 2.02 -9.29
CA PHE A 94 -29.59 1.42 -7.97
C PHE A 94 -28.89 2.39 -7.00
N PHE A 95 -28.05 3.31 -7.50
CA PHE A 95 -27.23 4.21 -6.67
C PHE A 95 -27.85 5.59 -6.42
N ILE A 96 -29.13 5.78 -6.77
CA ILE A 96 -29.88 7.00 -6.43
C ILE A 96 -29.83 7.32 -4.92
N PRO A 97 -29.94 6.35 -3.99
CA PRO A 97 -29.87 6.62 -2.54
C PRO A 97 -28.56 7.26 -2.07
N VAL A 98 -27.46 7.05 -2.80
CA VAL A 98 -26.13 7.66 -2.51
C VAL A 98 -25.85 8.89 -3.38
N GLY A 99 -26.89 9.45 -4.01
CA GLY A 99 -26.78 10.69 -4.79
C GLY A 99 -26.19 10.52 -6.19
N VAL A 100 -26.24 9.31 -6.75
CA VAL A 100 -25.76 9.02 -8.11
C VAL A 100 -26.94 8.61 -8.99
N ASN A 101 -27.38 9.53 -9.85
CA ASN A 101 -28.42 9.23 -10.84
C ASN A 101 -27.85 8.47 -12.06
N PRO A 102 -28.69 7.84 -12.90
CA PRO A 102 -28.23 7.04 -14.03
C PRO A 102 -27.32 7.77 -15.03
N VAL A 103 -27.55 9.08 -15.26
CA VAL A 103 -26.73 9.87 -16.19
C VAL A 103 -25.35 10.12 -15.59
N ARG A 104 -25.29 10.50 -14.31
CA ARG A 104 -24.04 10.70 -13.58
C ARG A 104 -23.25 9.40 -13.45
N LEU A 105 -23.93 8.27 -13.23
CA LEU A 105 -23.32 6.94 -13.25
C LEU A 105 -22.69 6.64 -14.62
N SER A 106 -23.44 6.85 -15.70
CA SER A 106 -22.94 6.61 -17.07
C SER A 106 -21.71 7.47 -17.40
N LEU A 107 -21.68 8.72 -16.95
CA LEU A 107 -20.51 9.59 -17.10
C LEU A 107 -19.29 9.07 -16.33
N PHE A 108 -19.50 8.57 -15.11
CA PHE A 108 -18.43 7.96 -14.32
C PHE A 108 -17.91 6.68 -14.98
N GLU A 109 -18.81 5.76 -15.33
CA GLU A 109 -18.48 4.47 -15.95
C GLU A 109 -17.81 4.58 -17.31
N SER A 110 -18.03 5.68 -18.03
CA SER A 110 -17.36 5.99 -19.29
C SER A 110 -16.06 6.77 -19.14
N GLY A 111 -15.58 6.99 -17.91
CA GLY A 111 -14.32 7.69 -17.62
C GLY A 111 -14.38 9.21 -17.84
N LYS A 112 -15.57 9.80 -17.98
CA LYS A 112 -15.73 11.24 -18.26
C LYS A 112 -15.70 12.11 -17.00
N ILE A 113 -16.00 11.53 -15.85
CA ILE A 113 -15.92 12.17 -14.53
C ILE A 113 -15.34 11.20 -13.52
N LEU A 114 -14.80 11.73 -12.42
CA LEU A 114 -14.47 10.96 -11.22
C LEU A 114 -15.45 11.32 -10.11
N LEU A 115 -16.05 10.31 -9.49
CA LEU A 115 -16.91 10.53 -8.33
C LEU A 115 -16.05 10.81 -7.08
N PRO A 116 -16.56 11.58 -6.11
CA PRO A 116 -15.93 11.71 -4.81
C PRO A 116 -15.71 10.36 -4.15
N TYR A 117 -14.62 10.22 -3.40
CA TYR A 117 -14.21 8.94 -2.81
C TYR A 117 -15.27 8.34 -1.87
N ASP A 118 -15.87 9.17 -1.03
CA ASP A 118 -16.96 8.80 -0.12
C ASP A 118 -18.18 8.26 -0.86
N VAL A 119 -18.46 8.78 -2.07
CA VAL A 119 -19.53 8.27 -2.93
C VAL A 119 -19.14 6.91 -3.53
N ILE A 120 -17.90 6.76 -3.99
CA ILE A 120 -17.40 5.47 -4.51
C ILE A 120 -17.45 4.41 -3.41
N ASP A 121 -16.95 4.71 -2.21
CA ASP A 121 -16.98 3.81 -1.06
C ASP A 121 -18.42 3.40 -0.70
N ALA A 122 -19.36 4.35 -0.65
CA ALA A 122 -20.77 4.05 -0.42
C ALA A 122 -21.37 3.14 -1.49
N MET A 123 -21.01 3.35 -2.77
CA MET A 123 -21.45 2.49 -3.88
C MET A 123 -20.85 1.08 -3.77
N LEU A 124 -19.56 0.94 -3.46
CA LEU A 124 -18.90 -0.35 -3.24
C LEU A 124 -19.54 -1.09 -2.06
N GLY A 125 -19.84 -0.39 -0.97
CA GLY A 125 -20.54 -0.92 0.19
C GLY A 125 -21.94 -1.45 -0.14
N LEU A 126 -22.71 -0.74 -0.97
CA LEU A 126 -24.02 -1.21 -1.46
C LEU A 126 -23.93 -2.46 -2.34
N MET A 127 -22.78 -2.67 -2.98
CA MET A 127 -22.50 -3.84 -3.82
C MET A 127 -21.81 -4.98 -3.05
N HIS A 128 -21.50 -4.79 -1.77
CA HIS A 128 -20.69 -5.69 -0.95
C HIS A 128 -19.29 -5.96 -1.51
N ILE A 129 -18.68 -4.94 -2.13
CA ILE A 129 -17.31 -5.00 -2.63
C ILE A 129 -16.38 -4.38 -1.58
N PRO A 130 -15.42 -5.13 -1.01
CA PRO A 130 -14.39 -4.55 -0.18
C PRO A 130 -13.56 -3.52 -0.96
N GLU A 131 -13.29 -2.37 -0.37
CA GLU A 131 -12.46 -1.31 -0.95
C GLU A 131 -11.09 -1.84 -1.41
N GLN A 132 -10.49 -2.75 -0.64
CA GLN A 132 -9.20 -3.36 -0.96
C GLN A 132 -9.24 -4.18 -2.26
N ASP A 133 -10.33 -4.92 -2.51
CA ASP A 133 -10.48 -5.69 -3.73
C ASP A 133 -10.63 -4.76 -4.94
N PHE A 134 -11.39 -3.67 -4.77
CA PHE A 134 -11.54 -2.67 -5.81
C PHE A 134 -10.20 -1.98 -6.11
N SER A 135 -9.47 -1.57 -5.06
CA SER A 135 -8.13 -0.97 -5.18
C SER A 135 -7.15 -1.90 -5.90
N TYR A 136 -7.18 -3.20 -5.60
CA TYR A 136 -6.33 -4.19 -6.27
C TYR A 136 -6.64 -4.28 -7.77
N ILE A 137 -7.92 -4.27 -8.14
CA ILE A 137 -8.35 -4.35 -9.54
C ILE A 137 -7.95 -3.09 -10.33
N ILE A 138 -8.16 -1.89 -9.78
CA ILE A 138 -7.80 -0.65 -10.47
C ILE A 138 -6.29 -0.49 -10.64
N ASN A 139 -5.48 -1.05 -9.74
CA ASN A 139 -4.03 -1.06 -9.84
C ASN A 139 -3.50 -2.12 -10.84
N GLY A 140 -4.38 -2.70 -11.65
CA GLY A 140 -4.02 -3.70 -12.65
C GLY A 140 -3.68 -5.06 -12.04
N SER A 141 -4.37 -5.42 -10.94
CA SER A 141 -4.12 -6.64 -10.16
C SER A 141 -2.68 -6.70 -9.65
N LYS A 142 -2.17 -5.56 -9.19
CA LYS A 142 -0.86 -5.43 -8.56
C LYS A 142 -1.05 -4.97 -7.13
N ASP A 143 -0.23 -5.51 -6.24
CA ASP A 143 -0.09 -5.03 -4.89
C ASP A 143 0.38 -3.56 -4.90
N ASP A 144 0.19 -2.90 -3.76
CA ASP A 144 0.87 -1.64 -3.46
C ASP A 144 2.36 -1.75 -3.78
N TYR A 145 2.95 -0.68 -4.30
CA TYR A 145 4.35 -0.66 -4.75
C TYR A 145 5.29 -1.14 -3.64
N PHE A 146 5.14 -0.67 -2.41
CA PHE A 146 6.01 -1.09 -1.31
C PHE A 146 5.80 -2.56 -0.94
N VAL A 147 4.54 -2.99 -0.85
CA VAL A 147 4.21 -4.39 -0.59
C VAL A 147 4.82 -5.32 -1.64
N HIS A 148 4.79 -4.92 -2.91
CA HIS A 148 5.40 -5.67 -4.00
C HIS A 148 6.91 -5.87 -3.81
N TYR A 149 7.67 -4.80 -3.55
CA TYR A 149 9.13 -4.91 -3.35
C TYR A 149 9.49 -5.71 -2.11
N ILE A 150 8.76 -5.53 -1.01
CA ILE A 150 8.95 -6.31 0.22
C ILE A 150 8.70 -7.81 -0.04
N ASN A 151 7.61 -8.15 -0.74
CA ASN A 151 7.33 -9.53 -1.15
C ASN A 151 8.41 -10.09 -2.09
N TRP A 152 9.00 -9.26 -2.93
CA TRP A 152 10.08 -9.66 -3.82
C TRP A 152 11.38 -9.92 -3.07
N LEU A 153 11.80 -9.00 -2.19
CA LEU A 153 12.97 -9.15 -1.32
C LEU A 153 12.87 -10.39 -0.43
N ASP A 154 11.68 -10.67 0.10
CA ASP A 154 11.41 -11.88 0.90
C ASP A 154 11.72 -13.16 0.10
N ARG A 155 11.30 -13.21 -1.18
CA ARG A 155 11.62 -14.33 -2.07
C ARG A 155 13.10 -14.39 -2.44
N ILE A 156 13.73 -13.25 -2.71
CA ILE A 156 15.17 -13.17 -3.03
C ILE A 156 16.00 -13.72 -1.87
N GLN A 157 15.70 -13.30 -0.65
CA GLN A 157 16.42 -13.75 0.54
C GLN A 157 16.30 -15.27 0.76
N LEU A 158 15.13 -15.85 0.47
CA LEU A 158 14.94 -17.31 0.59
C LEU A 158 15.69 -18.10 -0.49
N ARG A 159 15.81 -17.55 -1.70
CA ARG A 159 16.54 -18.18 -2.81
C ARG A 159 18.05 -17.94 -2.76
N GLU A 160 18.48 -16.93 -1.99
CA GLU A 160 19.84 -16.40 -1.98
C GLU A 160 20.28 -15.85 -3.37
N GLU A 161 19.33 -15.32 -4.15
CA GLU A 161 19.53 -14.71 -5.49
C GLU A 161 19.93 -13.22 -5.36
N PHE A 162 21.03 -12.94 -4.68
CA PHE A 162 21.35 -11.59 -4.17
C PHE A 162 21.61 -10.51 -5.23
N ALA A 163 21.87 -10.87 -6.49
CA ALA A 163 22.03 -9.90 -7.58
C ALA A 163 20.76 -9.05 -7.81
N GLU A 164 19.57 -9.63 -7.60
CA GLU A 164 18.31 -8.89 -7.71
C GLU A 164 18.12 -7.92 -6.54
N ALA A 165 18.54 -8.30 -5.33
CA ALA A 165 18.48 -7.42 -4.16
C ALA A 165 19.43 -6.21 -4.34
N GLU A 166 20.62 -6.43 -4.88
CA GLU A 166 21.57 -5.36 -5.21
C GLU A 166 21.00 -4.40 -6.28
N MET A 167 20.28 -4.92 -7.27
CA MET A 167 19.58 -4.08 -8.26
C MET A 167 18.52 -3.19 -7.61
N ILE A 168 17.68 -3.76 -6.72
CA ILE A 168 16.66 -3.02 -5.97
C ILE A 168 17.32 -1.96 -5.07
N GLN A 169 18.39 -2.32 -4.36
CA GLN A 169 19.16 -1.40 -3.54
C GLN A 169 19.66 -0.21 -4.36
N ASN A 170 20.31 -0.46 -5.51
CA ASN A 170 20.86 0.58 -6.37
C ASN A 170 19.77 1.50 -6.95
N GLU A 171 18.63 0.93 -7.34
CA GLU A 171 17.49 1.71 -7.81
C GLU A 171 16.94 2.61 -6.69
N ALA A 172 16.69 2.04 -5.51
CA ALA A 172 16.19 2.76 -4.35
C ALA A 172 17.15 3.88 -3.91
N HIS A 173 18.46 3.61 -3.86
CA HIS A 173 19.50 4.59 -3.55
C HIS A 173 19.48 5.77 -4.53
N LYS A 174 19.38 5.49 -5.83
CA LYS A 174 19.30 6.53 -6.86
C LYS A 174 18.06 7.41 -6.68
N TYR A 175 16.92 6.82 -6.35
CA TYR A 175 15.71 7.60 -6.07
C TYR A 175 15.84 8.40 -4.77
N ALA A 176 16.33 7.81 -3.68
CA ALA A 176 16.56 8.49 -2.42
C ALA A 176 17.46 9.72 -2.60
N ASN A 177 18.64 9.57 -3.21
CA ASN A 177 19.54 10.70 -3.47
C ASN A 177 18.89 11.81 -4.31
N ASN A 178 18.12 11.45 -5.34
CA ASN A 178 17.42 12.42 -6.16
C ASN A 178 16.35 13.20 -5.38
N GLN A 179 15.69 12.57 -4.40
CA GLN A 179 14.74 13.25 -3.53
C GLN A 179 15.43 14.08 -2.46
N GLU A 180 16.52 13.59 -1.87
CA GLU A 180 17.34 14.33 -0.90
C GLU A 180 17.87 15.64 -1.49
N ILE A 181 18.37 15.61 -2.73
CA ILE A 181 18.80 16.81 -3.45
C ILE A 181 17.64 17.81 -3.60
N LYS A 182 16.43 17.34 -3.93
CA LYS A 182 15.26 18.22 -4.06
C LYS A 182 14.83 18.80 -2.71
N VAL A 183 14.90 18.00 -1.63
CA VAL A 183 14.63 18.47 -0.27
C VAL A 183 15.62 19.57 0.11
N LYS A 184 16.93 19.36 -0.08
CA LYS A 184 17.96 20.36 0.20
C LYS A 184 17.77 21.66 -0.62
N ILE A 185 17.47 21.54 -1.91
CA ILE A 185 17.17 22.71 -2.76
C ILE A 185 15.95 23.48 -2.23
N LEU A 186 14.91 22.78 -1.76
CA LEU A 186 13.74 23.43 -1.18
C LEU A 186 14.05 24.12 0.14
N GLU A 187 14.83 23.47 1.01
CA GLU A 187 15.28 24.03 2.29
C GLU A 187 16.11 25.30 2.10
N GLU A 188 17.07 25.31 1.16
CA GLU A 188 17.87 26.49 0.81
C GLU A 188 17.02 27.65 0.27
N ASN A 189 15.95 27.34 -0.49
CA ASN A 189 15.03 28.35 -0.98
C ASN A 189 14.08 28.89 0.11
N PHE A 190 13.86 28.13 1.20
CA PHE A 190 13.01 28.52 2.32
C PHE A 190 13.61 29.70 3.12
N GLU A 191 14.95 29.81 3.18
CA GLU A 191 15.64 30.92 3.86
C GLU A 191 15.55 32.27 3.12
N THR A 192 15.00 32.32 1.88
CA THR A 192 15.08 33.50 1.02
C THR A 192 13.75 34.06 0.49
N LEU A 193 12.58 33.55 0.90
CA LEU A 193 11.28 33.91 0.29
C LEU A 193 10.21 34.44 1.27
N ASN A 194 9.32 35.27 0.71
CA ASN A 194 8.38 36.17 1.40
C ASN A 194 6.97 35.55 1.54
N TYR A 195 6.67 34.99 2.72
CA TYR A 195 5.40 34.85 3.48
C TYR A 195 3.98 34.76 2.82
N ASN A 196 3.78 34.41 1.54
CA ASN A 196 2.41 34.38 0.97
C ASN A 196 1.93 33.06 0.33
N ASN A 197 2.71 31.96 0.34
CA ASN A 197 2.29 30.65 -0.23
C ASN A 197 2.63 29.43 0.67
N GLU A 198 2.57 29.59 1.99
CA GLU A 198 3.03 28.59 2.99
C GLU A 198 2.42 27.18 2.83
N TRP A 199 1.15 27.06 2.41
CA TRP A 199 0.46 25.77 2.41
C TRP A 199 0.87 24.83 1.26
N LEU A 200 1.10 25.33 0.04
CA LEU A 200 1.46 24.46 -1.09
C LEU A 200 2.94 24.03 -1.03
N GLU A 201 3.78 24.89 -0.48
CA GLU A 201 5.23 24.65 -0.37
C GLU A 201 5.52 23.66 0.77
N LEU A 202 4.87 23.78 1.93
CA LEU A 202 5.00 22.83 3.04
C LEU A 202 4.56 21.40 2.66
N HIS A 203 3.41 21.25 2.01
CA HIS A 203 2.96 19.95 1.49
C HIS A 203 3.91 19.36 0.42
N SER A 204 4.58 20.22 -0.36
CA SER A 204 5.54 19.76 -1.36
C SER A 204 6.82 19.23 -0.71
N GLN A 205 7.29 19.88 0.36
CA GLN A 205 8.44 19.46 1.16
C GLN A 205 8.12 18.18 1.93
N GLU A 206 6.99 18.10 2.64
CA GLU A 206 6.54 16.90 3.35
C GLU A 206 6.45 15.69 2.41
N ARG A 207 5.90 15.87 1.20
CA ARG A 207 5.83 14.80 0.19
C ARG A 207 7.22 14.33 -0.24
N LEU A 208 8.18 15.24 -0.42
CA LEU A 208 9.53 14.91 -0.86
C LEU A 208 10.36 14.25 0.23
N THR A 209 10.26 14.74 1.47
CA THR A 209 10.87 14.12 2.64
C THR A 209 10.30 12.72 2.86
N ARG A 210 8.99 12.55 2.70
CA ARG A 210 8.39 11.22 2.85
C ARG A 210 8.85 10.24 1.77
N GLN A 211 8.89 10.68 0.52
CA GLN A 211 9.43 9.86 -0.57
C GLN A 211 10.88 9.48 -0.34
N TYR A 212 11.71 10.41 0.15
CA TYR A 212 13.09 10.10 0.54
C TYR A 212 13.14 8.99 1.59
N THR A 213 12.42 9.13 2.70
CA THR A 213 12.40 8.13 3.78
C THR A 213 11.94 6.77 3.27
N ASP A 214 10.89 6.72 2.46
CA ASP A 214 10.36 5.46 1.96
C ASP A 214 11.38 4.72 1.06
N TYR A 215 12.06 5.43 0.14
CA TYR A 215 13.10 4.83 -0.71
C TYR A 215 14.36 4.46 0.08
N ARG A 216 14.73 5.25 1.08
CA ARG A 216 15.89 5.00 1.91
C ARG A 216 15.71 3.74 2.78
N VAL A 217 14.53 3.56 3.36
CA VAL A 217 14.21 2.34 4.11
C VAL A 217 14.17 1.12 3.18
N LEU A 218 13.68 1.26 1.95
CA LEU A 218 13.73 0.19 0.95
C LEU A 218 15.17 -0.16 0.56
N GLU A 219 16.04 0.83 0.34
CA GLU A 219 17.46 0.65 0.07
C GLU A 219 18.13 -0.17 1.18
N LEU A 220 17.97 0.25 2.43
CA LEU A 220 18.58 -0.44 3.57
C LEU A 220 18.01 -1.85 3.77
N THR A 221 16.70 -2.02 3.55
CA THR A 221 16.06 -3.34 3.62
C THR A 221 16.58 -4.27 2.52
N ALA A 222 16.78 -3.76 1.30
CA ALA A 222 17.37 -4.53 0.21
C ALA A 222 18.82 -4.91 0.52
N LYS A 223 19.63 -3.95 1.01
CA LYS A 223 21.00 -4.17 1.46
C LYS A 223 21.06 -5.26 2.54
N ALA A 224 20.15 -5.22 3.51
CA ALA A 224 20.06 -6.19 4.59
C ALA A 224 19.77 -7.62 4.12
N CYS A 225 19.29 -7.83 2.89
CA CYS A 225 19.10 -9.17 2.34
C CYS A 225 20.42 -9.84 1.93
N HIS A 226 21.47 -9.09 1.59
CA HIS A 226 22.72 -9.64 1.05
C HIS A 226 24.00 -9.12 1.72
N GLN A 227 23.88 -8.13 2.61
CA GLN A 227 25.01 -7.53 3.33
C GLN A 227 24.63 -7.24 4.79
N ILE A 228 25.66 -7.18 5.63
CA ILE A 228 25.54 -6.68 7.00
C ILE A 228 25.45 -5.15 6.96
N LEU A 229 24.44 -4.61 7.63
CA LEU A 229 24.27 -3.17 7.84
C LEU A 229 25.29 -2.66 8.86
N ASN A 230 25.76 -1.43 8.68
CA ASN A 230 26.60 -0.77 9.68
C ASN A 230 25.74 -0.21 10.84
N ASP A 231 26.37 0.22 11.93
CA ASP A 231 25.67 0.68 13.13
C ASP A 231 24.76 1.90 12.87
N GLU A 232 25.14 2.80 11.96
CA GLU A 232 24.33 3.96 11.57
C GLU A 232 23.07 3.51 10.81
N GLU A 233 23.21 2.59 9.86
CA GLU A 233 22.11 2.03 9.07
C GLU A 233 21.15 1.19 9.93
N VAL A 234 21.67 0.43 10.90
CA VAL A 234 20.86 -0.30 11.88
C VAL A 234 20.07 0.68 12.75
N THR A 235 20.70 1.79 13.16
CA THR A 235 20.04 2.84 13.95
C THR A 235 18.94 3.52 13.11
N GLU A 236 19.21 3.83 11.84
CA GLU A 236 18.26 4.47 10.93
C GLU A 236 16.99 3.62 10.71
N ILE A 237 17.13 2.32 10.44
CA ILE A 237 15.98 1.40 10.38
C ILE A 237 15.30 1.27 11.74
N GLY A 238 16.08 1.23 12.81
CA GLY A 238 15.56 1.12 14.17
C GLY A 238 14.65 2.29 14.54
N ASP A 239 15.09 3.52 14.28
CA ASP A 239 14.34 4.75 14.52
C ASP A 239 13.07 4.81 13.67
N PHE A 240 13.16 4.42 12.39
CA PHE A 240 11.99 4.30 11.52
C PHE A 240 10.94 3.35 12.10
N LEU A 241 11.36 2.14 12.51
CA LEU A 241 10.45 1.12 13.04
C LEU A 241 9.87 1.50 14.41
N PHE A 242 10.67 2.18 15.25
CA PHE A 242 10.23 2.63 16.57
C PHE A 242 9.16 3.74 16.47
N GLY A 243 9.20 4.55 15.42
CA GLY A 243 8.19 5.59 15.17
C GLY A 243 6.84 5.09 14.66
N ILE A 244 6.64 3.77 14.50
CA ILE A 244 5.40 3.19 13.96
C ILE A 244 4.40 2.93 15.08
N GLU A 245 3.29 3.67 15.06
CA GLU A 245 2.15 3.46 15.98
C GLU A 245 1.17 2.39 15.48
N LEU A 246 0.93 2.34 14.17
CA LEU A 246 0.01 1.40 13.54
C LEU A 246 0.73 0.59 12.48
N TRP A 247 0.86 -0.71 12.71
CA TRP A 247 1.60 -1.61 11.84
C TRP A 247 0.77 -2.04 10.64
N LEU A 248 1.25 -1.72 9.44
CA LEU A 248 0.69 -2.14 8.16
C LEU A 248 1.53 -3.28 7.55
N GLU A 249 1.05 -3.86 6.44
CA GLU A 249 1.72 -4.98 5.78
C GLU A 249 3.17 -4.67 5.41
N TYR A 250 3.40 -3.51 4.78
CA TYR A 250 4.73 -3.13 4.32
C TYR A 250 5.69 -2.95 5.50
N SER A 251 5.26 -2.28 6.58
CA SER A 251 6.09 -2.06 7.78
C SER A 251 6.42 -3.35 8.51
N LEU A 252 5.44 -4.27 8.63
CA LEU A 252 5.69 -5.59 9.20
C LEU A 252 6.65 -6.41 8.33
N GLY A 253 6.61 -6.24 7.01
CA GLY A 253 7.56 -6.85 6.11
C GLY A 253 8.98 -6.26 6.18
N ILE A 254 9.11 -4.93 6.34
CA ILE A 254 10.40 -4.28 6.63
C ILE A 254 10.98 -4.85 7.92
N LEU A 255 10.18 -4.94 8.99
CA LEU A 255 10.61 -5.57 10.23
C LEU A 255 11.06 -7.03 10.00
N ALA A 256 10.28 -7.84 9.28
CA ALA A 256 10.61 -9.25 9.03
C ALA A 256 11.91 -9.44 8.23
N LEU A 257 12.24 -8.54 7.31
CA LEU A 257 13.46 -8.58 6.50
C LEU A 257 14.69 -8.12 7.30
N ASN A 258 14.54 -7.18 8.23
CA ASN A 258 15.64 -6.57 8.97
C ASN A 258 15.86 -7.15 10.38
N ALA A 259 14.87 -7.83 10.98
CA ALA A 259 14.90 -8.22 12.40
C ALA A 259 16.07 -9.12 12.83
N TRP A 260 16.74 -9.80 11.88
CA TRP A 260 17.91 -10.62 12.19
C TRP A 260 19.20 -9.80 12.39
N GLN A 261 19.23 -8.56 11.89
CA GLN A 261 20.33 -7.61 12.08
C GLN A 261 20.07 -6.58 13.19
N LEU A 262 18.79 -6.39 13.56
CA LEU A 262 18.39 -5.44 14.59
C LEU A 262 18.74 -5.90 16.02
N PRO A 263 18.88 -4.96 16.98
CA PRO A 263 19.03 -5.32 18.39
C PRO A 263 17.84 -6.12 18.91
N TYR A 264 18.12 -7.20 19.66
CA TYR A 264 17.09 -8.04 20.27
C TYR A 264 16.07 -7.23 21.09
N SER A 265 16.53 -6.26 21.87
CA SER A 265 15.66 -5.42 22.71
C SER A 265 14.63 -4.64 21.89
N LEU A 266 15.01 -4.16 20.71
CA LEU A 266 14.11 -3.45 19.81
C LEU A 266 13.06 -4.41 19.23
N VAL A 267 13.48 -5.54 18.67
CA VAL A 267 12.56 -6.54 18.10
C VAL A 267 11.59 -7.06 19.17
N TYR A 268 12.09 -7.34 20.37
CA TYR A 268 11.28 -7.79 21.50
C TYR A 268 10.25 -6.74 21.92
N ALA A 269 10.65 -5.46 22.02
CA ALA A 269 9.74 -4.38 22.37
C ALA A 269 8.64 -4.20 21.33
N ILE A 270 8.99 -4.23 20.04
CA ILE A 270 8.02 -4.12 18.93
C ILE A 270 7.01 -5.28 18.96
N ILE A 271 7.46 -6.53 19.07
CA ILE A 271 6.55 -7.67 19.11
C ILE A 271 5.70 -7.66 20.40
N SER A 272 6.25 -7.18 21.51
CA SER A 272 5.50 -7.00 22.76
C SER A 272 4.36 -5.99 22.57
N ASP A 273 4.63 -4.87 21.92
CA ASP A 273 3.61 -3.84 21.64
C ASP A 273 2.53 -4.35 20.66
N ILE A 274 2.92 -5.08 19.61
CA ILE A 274 1.98 -5.77 18.70
C ILE A 274 1.07 -6.73 19.47
N ASN A 275 1.61 -7.45 20.47
CA ASN A 275 0.81 -8.35 21.32
C ASN A 275 -0.15 -7.62 22.25
N LEU A 276 0.17 -6.40 22.70
CA LEU A 276 -0.77 -5.58 23.47
C LEU A 276 -1.99 -5.17 22.63
N HIS A 277 -1.79 -5.05 21.32
CA HIS A 277 -2.81 -4.71 20.33
C HIS A 277 -3.16 -5.92 19.44
N GLU A 278 -3.29 -7.11 20.04
CA GLU A 278 -3.51 -8.37 19.29
C GLU A 278 -4.76 -8.33 18.40
N LYS A 279 -5.82 -7.63 18.82
CA LYS A 279 -7.12 -7.63 18.13
C LYS A 279 -7.02 -7.03 16.71
N GLU A 280 -6.11 -6.08 16.53
CA GLU A 280 -5.83 -5.40 15.27
C GLU A 280 -5.12 -6.33 14.27
N TYR A 281 -4.34 -7.31 14.76
CA TYR A 281 -3.43 -8.11 13.92
C TYR A 281 -3.86 -9.57 13.76
N ASN A 282 -4.45 -10.20 14.78
CA ASN A 282 -4.73 -11.65 14.78
C ASN A 282 -5.74 -12.05 13.68
N GLY A 283 -6.69 -11.17 13.35
CA GLY A 283 -7.70 -11.46 12.32
C GLY A 283 -7.16 -11.53 10.89
N LYS A 284 -5.98 -10.93 10.60
CA LYS A 284 -5.45 -10.81 9.24
C LYS A 284 -4.32 -11.80 9.01
N LEU A 285 -4.54 -12.75 8.09
CA LEU A 285 -3.57 -13.81 7.76
C LEU A 285 -2.19 -13.24 7.39
N ILE A 286 -2.18 -12.19 6.55
CA ILE A 286 -0.93 -11.58 6.08
C ILE A 286 -0.12 -10.93 7.22
N TYR A 287 -0.77 -10.34 8.22
CA TYR A 287 -0.09 -9.75 9.38
C TYR A 287 0.51 -10.83 10.27
N ARG A 288 -0.28 -11.88 10.58
CA ARG A 288 0.20 -13.04 11.35
C ARG A 288 1.41 -13.70 10.70
N ARG A 289 1.41 -13.83 9.36
CA ARG A 289 2.56 -14.32 8.59
C ARG A 289 3.81 -13.48 8.88
N ARG A 290 3.73 -12.16 8.75
CA ARG A 290 4.88 -11.26 8.96
C ARG A 290 5.40 -11.28 10.40
N ILE A 291 4.51 -11.32 11.38
CA ILE A 291 4.88 -11.39 12.80
C ILE A 291 5.64 -12.69 13.10
N VAL A 292 5.13 -13.83 12.61
CA VAL A 292 5.76 -15.14 12.82
C VAL A 292 7.08 -15.27 12.06
N GLN A 293 7.15 -14.75 10.82
CA GLN A 293 8.39 -14.68 10.04
C GLN A 293 9.48 -13.86 10.78
N THR A 294 9.11 -12.72 11.35
CA THR A 294 10.01 -11.86 12.13
C THR A 294 10.65 -12.62 13.28
N ALA A 295 9.82 -13.23 14.14
CA ALA A 295 10.30 -13.99 15.28
C ALA A 295 11.15 -15.20 14.86
N GLY A 296 10.72 -15.95 13.83
CA GLY A 296 11.46 -17.10 13.32
C GLY A 296 12.87 -16.75 12.83
N ARG A 297 13.01 -15.68 12.03
CA ARG A 297 14.31 -15.23 11.50
C ARG A 297 15.24 -14.72 12.59
N CYS A 298 14.70 -13.89 13.49
CA CYS A 298 15.45 -13.37 14.63
C CYS A 298 15.91 -14.53 15.53
N ALA A 299 15.01 -15.47 15.84
CA ALA A 299 15.31 -16.65 16.65
C ALA A 299 16.41 -17.52 16.05
N MET A 300 16.34 -17.85 14.75
CA MET A 300 17.40 -18.63 14.08
C MET A 300 18.79 -17.98 14.24
N THR A 301 18.86 -16.65 14.13
CA THR A 301 20.11 -15.89 14.31
C THR A 301 20.58 -15.88 15.77
N LEU A 302 19.68 -15.72 16.74
CA LEU A 302 20.00 -15.80 18.16
C LEU A 302 20.51 -17.19 18.54
N ILE A 303 19.88 -18.24 18.01
CA ILE A 303 20.28 -19.63 18.27
C ILE A 303 21.70 -19.90 17.74
N SER A 304 22.02 -19.42 16.53
CA SER A 304 23.36 -19.60 15.96
C SER A 304 24.45 -18.89 16.79
N ARG A 305 24.11 -17.77 17.44
CA ARG A 305 24.96 -17.04 18.41
C ARG A 305 24.98 -17.67 19.81
N GLY A 306 24.20 -18.71 20.07
CA GLY A 306 24.09 -19.36 21.38
C GLY A 306 23.12 -18.70 22.36
N GLU A 307 22.35 -17.71 21.92
CA GLU A 307 21.38 -16.97 22.73
C GLU A 307 20.02 -17.69 22.77
N THR A 308 20.02 -18.96 23.21
CA THR A 308 18.85 -19.85 23.12
C THR A 308 17.64 -19.40 23.93
N GLN A 309 17.85 -18.77 25.10
CA GLN A 309 16.76 -18.24 25.92
C GLN A 309 15.99 -17.13 25.19
N LYS A 310 16.71 -16.13 24.66
CA LYS A 310 16.11 -15.02 23.90
C LYS A 310 15.33 -15.50 22.68
N ALA A 311 15.87 -16.51 21.99
CA ALA A 311 15.18 -17.16 20.88
C ALA A 311 13.89 -17.85 21.32
N SER A 312 13.93 -18.60 22.44
CA SER A 312 12.74 -19.23 23.02
C SER A 312 11.67 -18.20 23.36
N ASP A 313 12.05 -17.08 23.99
CA ASP A 313 11.12 -16.03 24.41
C ASP A 313 10.38 -15.45 23.19
N LEU A 314 11.11 -15.09 22.13
CA LEU A 314 10.52 -14.56 20.89
C LEU A 314 9.59 -15.55 20.20
N LEU A 315 10.01 -16.82 20.07
CA LEU A 315 9.18 -17.83 19.44
C LEU A 315 7.89 -18.08 20.24
N SER A 316 7.99 -18.13 21.58
CA SER A 316 6.81 -18.28 22.44
C SER A 316 5.85 -17.09 22.34
N MET A 317 6.36 -15.86 22.25
CA MET A 317 5.53 -14.66 22.14
C MET A 317 4.59 -14.67 20.93
N VAL A 318 5.02 -15.25 19.80
CA VAL A 318 4.23 -15.26 18.55
C VAL A 318 3.46 -16.57 18.33
N HIS A 319 3.50 -17.51 19.27
CA HIS A 319 2.94 -18.86 19.07
C HIS A 319 1.45 -18.85 18.70
N HIS A 320 0.66 -17.96 19.28
CA HIS A 320 -0.77 -17.84 19.02
C HIS A 320 -1.07 -17.36 17.58
N TYR A 321 -0.16 -16.62 16.94
CA TYR A 321 -0.28 -16.22 15.53
C TYR A 321 0.06 -17.33 14.54
N ALA A 322 0.79 -18.36 14.96
CA ALA A 322 1.29 -19.43 14.08
C ALA A 322 0.22 -20.45 13.64
N GLY A 323 -1.02 -20.33 14.15
CA GLY A 323 -2.13 -21.21 13.80
C GLY A 323 -2.68 -20.97 12.39
N ALA A 324 -2.87 -22.04 11.62
CA ALA A 324 -3.49 -22.01 10.28
C ALA A 324 -2.82 -21.04 9.28
N LEU A 325 -1.48 -20.92 9.35
CA LEU A 325 -0.69 -20.23 8.34
C LEU A 325 -0.44 -21.12 7.12
N ASP A 326 0.14 -20.56 6.07
CA ASP A 326 0.64 -21.34 4.94
C ASP A 326 1.82 -22.24 5.35
N THR A 327 2.02 -23.27 4.54
CA THR A 327 3.08 -24.26 4.71
C THR A 327 4.45 -23.62 4.89
N HIS A 328 4.78 -22.58 4.13
CA HIS A 328 6.09 -21.93 4.17
C HIS A 328 6.37 -21.32 5.55
N VAL A 329 5.53 -20.40 6.00
CA VAL A 329 5.75 -19.72 7.30
C VAL A 329 5.63 -20.68 8.47
N GLN A 330 4.63 -21.56 8.46
CA GLN A 330 4.44 -22.51 9.54
C GLN A 330 5.58 -23.53 9.61
N GLY A 331 6.07 -24.00 8.46
CA GLY A 331 7.19 -24.91 8.38
C GLY A 331 8.49 -24.28 8.88
N LEU A 332 8.82 -23.06 8.45
CA LEU A 332 10.03 -22.37 8.93
C LEU A 332 9.96 -22.02 10.43
N TYR A 333 8.79 -21.67 10.94
CA TYR A 333 8.58 -21.48 12.37
C TYR A 333 8.81 -22.78 13.17
N ARG A 334 8.28 -23.91 12.68
CA ARG A 334 8.56 -25.24 13.28
C ARG A 334 10.04 -25.60 13.19
N PHE A 335 10.69 -25.29 12.07
CA PHE A 335 12.12 -25.50 11.89
C PHE A 335 12.94 -24.72 12.92
N ALA A 336 12.59 -23.47 13.21
CA ALA A 336 13.27 -22.65 14.23
C ALA A 336 13.13 -23.26 15.64
N TRP A 337 11.94 -23.73 16.02
CA TRP A 337 11.74 -24.48 17.28
C TRP A 337 12.57 -25.77 17.34
N ALA A 338 12.60 -26.53 16.23
CA ALA A 338 13.37 -27.76 16.14
C ALA A 338 14.89 -27.49 16.25
N TYR A 339 15.36 -26.39 15.66
CA TYR A 339 16.75 -25.94 15.77
C TYR A 339 17.11 -25.54 17.21
N LEU A 340 16.21 -24.83 17.90
CA LEU A 340 16.37 -24.49 19.32
C LEU A 340 16.49 -25.76 20.19
N ASP A 341 15.61 -26.74 19.97
CA ASP A 341 15.65 -28.02 20.68
C ASP A 341 16.96 -28.77 20.45
N TYR A 342 17.42 -28.83 19.20
CA TYR A 342 18.72 -29.42 18.85
C TYR A 342 19.87 -28.73 19.58
N ARG A 343 19.89 -27.39 19.59
CA ARG A 343 20.94 -26.60 20.23
C ARG A 343 20.91 -26.66 21.76
N ASN A 344 19.77 -26.99 22.33
CA ASN A 344 19.62 -27.35 23.74
C ASN A 344 19.97 -28.83 24.04
N GLY A 345 20.52 -29.57 23.06
CA GLY A 345 21.01 -30.94 23.23
C GLY A 345 19.97 -32.05 23.00
N LYS A 346 18.77 -31.73 22.50
CA LYS A 346 17.73 -32.72 22.21
C LYS A 346 17.88 -33.27 20.80
N ILE A 347 18.17 -34.57 20.66
CA ILE A 347 18.34 -35.23 19.36
C ILE A 347 17.04 -35.19 18.53
N GLU A 348 15.89 -35.18 19.20
CA GLU A 348 14.56 -35.01 18.60
C GLU A 348 14.45 -33.74 17.76
N GLY A 349 15.12 -32.65 18.16
CA GLY A 349 15.15 -31.41 17.40
C GLY A 349 15.74 -31.61 16.00
N GLN A 350 16.86 -32.32 15.89
CA GLN A 350 17.48 -32.63 14.60
C GLN A 350 16.57 -33.48 13.71
N LYS A 351 15.89 -34.47 14.29
CA LYS A 351 14.92 -35.32 13.56
C LYS A 351 13.74 -34.48 13.04
N GLU A 352 13.27 -33.54 13.84
CA GLU A 352 12.15 -32.67 13.45
C GLU A 352 12.56 -31.67 12.36
N MET A 353 13.78 -31.12 12.39
CA MET A 353 14.31 -30.30 11.28
C MET A 353 14.27 -31.06 9.95
N LEU A 354 14.74 -32.32 9.93
CA LEU A 354 14.72 -33.17 8.74
C LEU A 354 13.29 -33.50 8.27
N ARG A 355 12.35 -33.69 9.22
CA ARG A 355 10.92 -33.90 8.88
C ARG A 355 10.32 -32.67 8.21
N VAL A 356 10.64 -31.47 8.69
CA VAL A 356 10.17 -30.23 8.06
C VAL A 356 10.71 -30.09 6.63
N ILE A 357 12.00 -30.38 6.42
CA ILE A 357 12.59 -30.38 5.07
C ILE A 357 11.88 -31.40 4.16
N ALA A 358 11.67 -32.63 4.64
CA ALA A 358 10.96 -33.66 3.89
C ALA A 358 9.49 -33.28 3.60
N LEU A 359 8.83 -32.57 4.52
CA LEU A 359 7.48 -32.04 4.30
C LEU A 359 7.46 -30.98 3.19
N PHE A 360 8.43 -30.07 3.17
CA PHE A 360 8.53 -29.09 2.08
C PHE A 360 8.77 -29.74 0.73
N ASP A 361 9.57 -30.82 0.69
CA ASP A 361 9.77 -31.60 -0.53
C ASP A 361 8.47 -32.29 -0.98
N PHE A 362 7.79 -32.97 -0.04
CA PHE A 362 6.53 -33.65 -0.30
C PHE A 362 5.40 -32.73 -0.79
N LEU A 363 5.33 -31.51 -0.24
CA LEU A 363 4.33 -30.51 -0.63
C LEU A 363 4.78 -29.62 -1.80
N GLU A 364 5.91 -29.94 -2.44
CA GLU A 364 6.45 -29.21 -3.59
C GLU A 364 6.64 -27.71 -3.30
N VAL A 365 7.25 -27.39 -2.16
CA VAL A 365 7.61 -26.02 -1.74
C VAL A 365 9.13 -25.84 -1.83
N PRO A 366 9.74 -25.87 -3.04
CA PRO A 366 11.18 -26.01 -3.22
C PRO A 366 11.98 -24.87 -2.59
N ILE A 367 11.50 -23.63 -2.68
CA ILE A 367 12.16 -22.45 -2.09
C ILE A 367 12.36 -22.63 -0.58
N SER A 368 11.36 -23.17 0.13
CA SER A 368 11.44 -23.38 1.58
C SER A 368 12.31 -24.57 1.94
N ARG A 369 12.19 -25.66 1.16
CA ARG A 369 13.03 -26.84 1.30
C ARG A 369 14.50 -26.48 1.14
N ASP A 370 14.85 -25.79 0.06
CA ASP A 370 16.23 -25.46 -0.30
C ASP A 370 16.84 -24.53 0.75
N PHE A 371 16.10 -23.49 1.17
CA PHE A 371 16.50 -22.63 2.28
C PHE A 371 16.77 -23.43 3.56
N ALA A 372 15.81 -24.26 4.00
CA ALA A 372 15.93 -25.03 5.24
C ALA A 372 17.07 -26.07 5.16
N GLN A 373 17.28 -26.69 4.00
CA GLN A 373 18.35 -27.65 3.76
C GLN A 373 19.73 -26.99 3.79
N LYS A 374 19.91 -25.85 3.11
CA LYS A 374 21.16 -25.06 3.18
C LYS A 374 21.45 -24.62 4.60
N TYR A 375 20.44 -24.08 5.30
CA TYR A 375 20.59 -23.67 6.68
C TYR A 375 21.00 -24.84 7.60
N TYR A 376 20.36 -26.00 7.44
CA TYR A 376 20.71 -27.23 8.16
C TYR A 376 22.15 -27.66 7.86
N ASN A 377 22.57 -27.67 6.60
CA ASN A 377 23.93 -28.04 6.22
C ASN A 377 24.97 -27.12 6.86
N ARG A 378 24.73 -25.80 6.80
CA ARG A 378 25.62 -24.76 7.34
C ARG A 378 25.73 -24.80 8.86
N HIS A 379 24.62 -24.94 9.57
CA HIS A 379 24.56 -24.75 11.03
C HIS A 379 24.45 -26.03 11.88
N VAL A 380 24.13 -27.17 11.26
CA VAL A 380 24.01 -28.47 11.95
C VAL A 380 25.08 -29.45 11.49
N LEU A 381 25.33 -29.55 10.18
CA LEU A 381 26.37 -30.43 9.64
C LEU A 381 27.75 -29.77 9.54
N ASN A 382 27.83 -28.43 9.69
CA ASN A 382 29.05 -27.64 9.48
C ASN A 382 29.70 -27.89 8.11
N LEU A 383 28.88 -28.07 7.08
CA LEU A 383 29.35 -28.15 5.71
C LEU A 383 29.42 -26.71 5.18
N GLU A 384 30.64 -26.18 4.97
CA GLU A 384 30.82 -24.94 4.23
C GLU A 384 30.48 -25.17 2.76
N GLU A 385 29.68 -24.28 2.16
CA GLU A 385 29.43 -24.29 0.73
C GLU A 385 30.74 -23.89 0.02
N SER A 386 31.32 -24.85 -0.72
CA SER A 386 32.54 -24.70 -1.52
C SER A 386 32.36 -23.78 -2.72
#